data_AF-A0A4Q3LC83-F1
#
_entry.id   AF-A0A4Q3LC83-F1
#
_cell.length_a   1.000
_cell.length_b   1.000
_cell.length_c   1.000
_cell.angle_alpha   90.00
_cell.angle_beta   90.00
_cell.angle_gamma   90.00
#
_symmetry.space_group_name_H-M   'P 1'
#
loop_
_entity.id
_entity.type
_entity.pdbx_description
1 polymer ?
#
loop_
_entity_poly.entity_id
_entity_poly.type
_entity_poly.pdbx_seq_one_letter_code
_entity_poly.pdbx_strand_id
1 'polypeptide(L)'
;MYCHSPEQAAAAADFARELQEYQAQLRELLLRRWDPELYRSLSDQFDRMQMLAELLPRLSVTWTELLITRAELTHALWSRTAPSRINGRVVACHEQHAAVLQKALRECGEYMARLPSSS
;
A
#
# COMPACT_ATOMS: atom_id res chain seq x y z
N MET A 1 21.86 19.64 -12.48
CA MET A 1 21.96 18.79 -11.28
C MET A 1 20.72 19.09 -10.45
N TYR A 2 19.63 18.36 -10.70
CA TYR A 2 18.32 18.71 -10.15
C TYR A 2 18.20 18.25 -8.69
N CYS A 3 17.92 19.21 -7.81
CA CYS A 3 17.64 19.01 -6.40
C CYS A 3 16.25 18.39 -6.21
N HIS A 4 16.06 17.13 -6.63
CA HIS A 4 14.79 16.42 -6.46
C HIS A 4 14.60 15.86 -5.04
N SER A 5 15.58 16.03 -4.15
CA SER A 5 15.54 15.45 -2.80
C SER A 5 14.37 15.96 -1.93
N PRO A 6 14.00 17.26 -1.94
CA PRO A 6 12.86 17.74 -1.16
C PRO A 6 11.51 17.24 -1.67
N GLU A 7 11.30 17.30 -2.99
CA GLU A 7 10.08 16.83 -3.64
C GLU A 7 9.87 15.32 -3.43
N GLN A 8 10.94 14.53 -3.55
CA GLN A 8 10.91 13.09 -3.30
C GLN A 8 10.66 12.77 -1.82
N ALA A 9 11.21 13.54 -0.89
CA ALA A 9 10.94 13.34 0.53
C ALA A 9 9.49 13.69 0.89
N ALA A 10 8.93 14.76 0.31
CA ALA A 10 7.52 15.11 0.46
C ALA A 10 6.60 14.03 -0.13
N ALA A 11 6.87 13.58 -1.35
CA ALA A 11 6.13 12.49 -1.98
C ALA A 11 6.22 11.19 -1.18
N ALA A 12 7.39 10.88 -0.59
CA ALA A 12 7.55 9.71 0.28
C ALA A 12 6.77 9.83 1.59
N ALA A 13 6.68 11.03 2.17
CA ALA A 13 5.87 11.28 3.36
C ALA A 13 4.37 11.12 3.05
N ASP A 14 3.89 11.69 1.95
CA ASP A 14 2.50 11.54 1.50
C ASP A 14 2.17 10.09 1.15
N PHE A 15 3.06 9.38 0.46
CA PHE A 15 2.88 7.97 0.14
C PHE A 15 2.84 7.10 1.40
N ALA A 16 3.71 7.37 2.39
CA ALA A 16 3.69 6.67 3.67
C ALA A 16 2.38 6.91 4.44
N ARG A 17 1.83 8.13 4.40
CA ARG A 17 0.54 8.47 5.00
C ARG A 17 -0.60 7.68 4.34
N GLU A 18 -0.70 7.71 3.01
CA GLU A 18 -1.73 6.96 2.28
C GLU A 18 -1.60 5.44 2.52
N LEU A 19 -0.37 4.91 2.60
CA LEU A 19 -0.13 3.49 2.94
C LEU A 19 -0.66 3.10 4.32
N GLN A 20 -0.45 3.94 5.33
CA GLN A 20 -0.92 3.68 6.70
C GLN A 20 -2.44 3.71 6.78
N GLU A 21 -3.06 4.70 6.14
CA GLU A 21 -4.52 4.84 6.03
C GLU A 21 -5.13 3.64 5.29
N TYR A 22 -4.53 3.25 4.16
CA TYR A 22 -4.91 2.07 3.40
C TYR A 22 -4.83 0.79 4.23
N GLN A 23 -3.75 0.59 4.99
CA GLN A 23 -3.59 -0.58 5.85
C GLN A 23 -4.66 -0.64 6.94
N ALA A 24 -5.07 0.50 7.50
CA ALA A 24 -6.15 0.56 8.49
C ALA A 24 -7.50 0.21 7.88
N GLN A 25 -7.83 0.79 6.72
CA GLN A 25 -9.09 0.52 6.00
C GLN A 25 -9.15 -0.91 5.45
N LEU A 26 -8.02 -1.49 5.03
CA LEU A 26 -7.96 -2.88 4.57
C LEU A 26 -8.29 -3.84 5.72
N ARG A 27 -7.73 -3.60 6.92
CA ARG A 27 -8.10 -4.39 8.11
C ARG A 27 -9.59 -4.30 8.41
N GLU A 28 -10.17 -3.12 8.28
CA GLU A 28 -11.61 -2.93 8.44
C GLU A 28 -12.42 -3.71 7.40
N LEU A 29 -12.02 -3.70 6.12
CA LEU A 29 -12.67 -4.47 5.06
C LEU A 29 -12.65 -5.97 5.34
N LEU A 30 -11.55 -6.48 5.91
CA LEU A 30 -11.39 -7.89 6.27
C LEU A 30 -12.28 -8.31 7.44
N LEU A 31 -12.57 -7.40 8.37
CA LEU A 31 -13.43 -7.65 9.53
C LEU A 31 -14.93 -7.52 9.20
N ARG A 32 -15.29 -6.66 8.24
CA ARG A 32 -16.69 -6.40 7.87
C ARG A 32 -17.26 -7.48 6.93
N ARG A 33 -18.60 -7.61 6.95
CA ARG A 33 -19.32 -8.22 5.81
C ARG A 33 -19.08 -7.32 4.58
N TRP A 34 -19.02 -7.91 3.38
CA TRP A 34 -18.68 -7.20 2.13
C TRP A 34 -19.23 -5.77 2.08
N ASP A 35 -18.32 -4.80 1.95
CA ASP A 35 -18.58 -3.37 1.95
C ASP A 35 -18.02 -2.77 0.65
N PRO A 36 -18.87 -2.54 -0.37
CA PRO A 36 -18.43 -2.07 -1.68
C PRO A 36 -17.93 -0.63 -1.68
N GLU A 37 -18.39 0.21 -0.74
CA GLU A 37 -17.95 1.61 -0.62
C GLU A 37 -16.52 1.65 -0.06
N LEU A 38 -16.26 0.85 0.98
CA LEU A 38 -14.92 0.69 1.52
C LEU A 38 -13.94 0.11 0.48
N TYR A 39 -14.37 -0.89 -0.29
CA TYR A 39 -13.56 -1.42 -1.39
C TYR A 39 -13.24 -0.37 -2.47
N ARG A 40 -14.20 0.51 -2.80
CA ARG A 40 -13.98 1.61 -3.74
C ARG A 40 -12.99 2.63 -3.18
N SER A 41 -13.16 3.05 -1.93
CA SER A 41 -12.23 3.95 -1.23
C SER A 41 -10.79 3.43 -1.24
N LEU A 42 -10.61 2.13 -0.98
CA LEU A 42 -9.30 1.46 -1.03
C LEU A 42 -8.71 1.43 -2.45
N SER A 43 -9.55 1.36 -3.47
CA SER A 43 -9.11 1.43 -4.87
C SER A 43 -8.65 2.84 -5.25
N ASP A 44 -9.44 3.86 -4.88
CA ASP A 44 -9.09 5.26 -5.13
C ASP A 44 -7.80 5.67 -4.39
N GLN A 45 -7.56 5.12 -3.20
CA GLN A 45 -6.28 5.28 -2.49
C GLN A 45 -5.10 4.70 -3.26
N PHE A 46 -5.30 3.55 -3.91
CA PHE A 46 -4.25 2.92 -4.70
C PHE A 46 -3.86 3.76 -5.92
N ASP A 47 -4.83 4.41 -6.56
CA ASP A 47 -4.56 5.31 -7.68
C ASP A 47 -3.77 6.55 -7.22
N ARG A 48 -4.08 7.10 -6.04
CA ARG A 48 -3.28 8.18 -5.43
C ARG A 48 -1.86 7.76 -5.09
N MET A 49 -1.71 6.58 -4.50
CA MET A 49 -0.41 6.00 -4.22
C MET A 49 0.40 5.76 -5.49
N GLN A 50 -0.25 5.39 -6.61
CA GLN A 50 0.43 5.23 -7.90
C GLN A 50 1.08 6.55 -8.36
N MET A 51 0.34 7.66 -8.34
CA MET A 51 0.86 8.97 -8.75
C MET A 51 2.07 9.39 -7.89
N LEU A 52 2.05 9.08 -6.60
CA LEU A 52 3.16 9.38 -5.69
C LEU A 52 4.35 8.45 -5.93
N ALA A 53 4.12 7.16 -6.21
CA ALA A 53 5.17 6.17 -6.47
C ALA A 53 5.99 6.49 -7.73
N GLU A 54 5.37 7.13 -8.74
CA GLU A 54 6.07 7.58 -9.96
C GLU A 54 7.18 8.60 -9.68
N LEU A 55 7.06 9.36 -8.59
CA LEU A 55 8.08 10.30 -8.12
C LEU A 55 9.20 9.63 -7.31
N LEU A 56 9.07 8.33 -7.00
CA LEU A 56 9.91 7.59 -6.07
C LEU A 56 10.58 6.39 -6.76
N PRO A 57 11.62 6.59 -7.58
CA PRO A 57 12.22 5.52 -8.40
C PRO A 57 12.65 4.27 -7.63
N ARG A 58 13.09 4.41 -6.37
CA ARG A 58 13.52 3.29 -5.51
C ARG A 58 12.35 2.42 -5.07
N LEU A 59 11.12 2.94 -5.06
CA LEU A 59 9.91 2.18 -4.76
C LEU A 59 9.39 1.39 -5.97
N SER A 60 9.89 1.58 -7.19
CA SER A 60 9.32 0.98 -8.41
C SER A 60 9.11 -0.55 -8.33
N VAL A 61 10.11 -1.27 -7.79
CA VAL A 61 10.03 -2.72 -7.58
C VAL A 61 9.00 -3.05 -6.50
N THR A 62 9.08 -2.40 -5.34
CA THR A 62 8.17 -2.60 -4.22
C THR A 62 6.72 -2.23 -4.57
N TRP A 63 6.51 -1.22 -5.41
CA TRP A 63 5.21 -0.83 -5.95
C TRP A 63 4.62 -1.92 -6.84
N THR A 64 5.44 -2.53 -7.69
CA THR A 64 5.02 -3.68 -8.51
C THR A 64 4.62 -4.86 -7.63
N GLU A 65 5.39 -5.15 -6.57
CA GLU A 65 5.05 -6.17 -5.57
C GLU A 65 3.73 -5.87 -4.85
N LEU A 66 3.47 -4.60 -4.52
CA LEU A 66 2.20 -4.16 -3.92
C LEU A 66 1.01 -4.41 -4.85
N LEU A 67 1.15 -4.10 -6.14
CA LEU A 67 0.10 -4.35 -7.14
C LEU A 67 -0.21 -5.85 -7.27
N ILE A 68 0.83 -6.69 -7.34
CA ILE A 68 0.68 -8.15 -7.43
C ILE A 68 -0.05 -8.68 -6.19
N THR A 69 0.46 -8.39 -5.00
CA THR A 69 -0.12 -8.88 -3.74
C THR A 69 -1.53 -8.34 -3.49
N ARG A 70 -1.84 -7.11 -3.93
CA ARG A 70 -3.22 -6.58 -3.91
C ARG A 70 -4.15 -7.34 -4.84
N ALA A 71 -3.71 -7.66 -6.05
CA ALA A 71 -4.51 -8.42 -7.01
C ALA A 71 -4.80 -9.84 -6.48
N GLU A 72 -3.80 -10.49 -5.89
CA GLU A 72 -3.95 -11.80 -5.24
C GLU A 72 -4.95 -11.75 -4.08
N LEU A 73 -4.82 -10.75 -3.19
CA LEU A 73 -5.75 -10.55 -2.08
C LEU A 73 -7.17 -10.26 -2.56
N THR A 74 -7.34 -9.39 -3.55
CA THR A 74 -8.65 -9.07 -4.14
C THR A 74 -9.29 -10.31 -4.74
N HIS A 75 -8.52 -11.10 -5.48
CA HIS A 75 -8.99 -12.35 -6.05
C HIS A 75 -9.41 -13.35 -4.96
N ALA A 76 -8.62 -13.50 -3.89
CA ALA A 76 -8.95 -14.35 -2.76
C ALA A 76 -10.24 -13.89 -2.02
N LEU A 77 -10.47 -12.57 -1.94
CA LEU A 77 -11.70 -12.00 -1.38
C LEU A 77 -12.93 -12.31 -2.23
N TRP A 78 -12.76 -12.36 -3.55
CA TRP A 78 -13.84 -12.53 -4.51
C TRP A 78 -14.13 -14.01 -4.83
N SER A 79 -13.20 -14.94 -4.59
CA SER A 79 -13.39 -16.39 -4.73
C SER A 79 -14.30 -17.00 -3.64
N ARG A 80 -15.30 -16.24 -3.18
CA ARG A 80 -16.12 -16.42 -1.98
C ARG A 80 -17.26 -17.43 -2.11
N THR A 81 -17.18 -18.38 -3.04
CA THR A 81 -18.11 -19.51 -3.16
C THR A 81 -17.95 -20.59 -2.09
N ALA A 82 -17.05 -20.41 -1.11
CA ALA A 82 -16.84 -21.35 0.00
C ALA A 82 -17.48 -20.87 1.34
N PRO A 83 -18.07 -21.76 2.16
CA PRO A 83 -18.98 -21.38 3.25
C PRO A 83 -18.32 -20.73 4.48
N SER A 84 -16.98 -20.75 4.62
CA SER A 84 -16.28 -20.16 5.76
C SER A 84 -15.51 -18.90 5.35
N ARG A 85 -15.85 -17.77 5.98
CA ARG A 85 -15.32 -16.43 5.67
C ARG A 85 -13.90 -16.16 6.16
N ILE A 86 -13.26 -17.15 6.78
CA ILE A 86 -11.83 -17.16 7.12
C ILE A 86 -11.20 -18.29 6.31
N ASN A 87 -11.07 -18.06 5.00
CA ASN A 87 -10.32 -18.96 4.13
C ASN A 87 -8.84 -18.70 4.42
N GLY A 88 -8.06 -19.74 4.73
CA GLY A 88 -6.61 -19.61 4.96
C GLY A 88 -5.89 -18.90 3.80
N ARG A 89 -6.46 -18.95 2.58
CA ARG A 89 -5.98 -18.17 1.43
C ARG A 89 -6.07 -16.66 1.63
N VAL A 90 -7.17 -16.14 2.17
CA VAL A 90 -7.33 -14.68 2.42
C VAL A 90 -6.34 -14.24 3.49
N VAL A 91 -6.16 -15.05 4.54
CA VAL A 91 -5.19 -14.78 5.60
C VAL A 91 -3.77 -14.72 5.03
N ALA A 92 -3.36 -15.74 4.27
CA ALA A 92 -2.05 -15.79 3.64
C ALA A 92 -1.80 -14.62 2.68
N CYS A 93 -2.75 -14.30 1.80
CA CYS A 93 -2.63 -13.15 0.91
C CYS A 93 -2.57 -11.83 1.68
N HIS A 94 -3.30 -11.68 2.78
CA HIS A 94 -3.25 -10.49 3.62
C HIS A 94 -1.89 -10.35 4.33
N GLU A 95 -1.34 -11.43 4.88
CA GLU A 95 0.00 -11.42 5.50
C GLU A 95 1.10 -11.08 4.49
N GLN A 96 1.05 -11.69 3.30
CA GLN A 96 1.97 -11.39 2.21
C GLN A 96 1.87 -9.91 1.79
N HIS A 97 0.65 -9.40 1.60
CA HIS A 97 0.43 -8.00 1.26
C HIS A 97 0.92 -7.05 2.37
N ALA A 98 0.65 -7.38 3.64
CA ALA A 98 1.11 -6.61 4.79
C ALA A 98 2.65 -6.55 4.87
N ALA A 99 3.36 -7.63 4.55
CA ALA A 99 4.82 -7.64 4.50
C ALA A 99 5.38 -6.66 3.47
N VAL A 100 4.75 -6.57 2.28
CA VAL A 100 5.16 -5.62 1.24
C VAL A 100 4.81 -4.18 1.64
N LEU A 101 3.68 -3.93 2.29
CA LEU A 101 3.36 -2.60 2.84
C LEU A 101 4.43 -2.13 3.83
N GLN A 102 4.89 -3.02 4.72
CA GLN A 102 5.97 -2.70 5.67
C GLN A 102 7.31 -2.45 4.98
N LYS A 103 7.62 -3.18 3.90
CA LYS A 103 8.80 -2.92 3.07
C LYS A 103 8.73 -1.51 2.46
N ALA A 104 7.59 -1.14 1.87
CA ALA A 104 7.38 0.17 1.27
C ALA A 104 7.52 1.32 2.29
N LEU A 105 6.98 1.16 3.50
CA LEU A 105 7.12 2.14 4.59
C LEU A 105 8.59 2.35 5.00
N ARG A 106 9.39 1.28 5.07
CA ARG A 106 10.83 1.41 5.35
C ARG A 106 11.55 2.19 4.25
N GLU A 107 11.26 1.89 2.99
CA GLU A 107 11.84 2.58 1.84
C GLU A 107 11.46 4.08 1.81
N CYS A 108 10.23 4.43 2.20
CA CYS A 108 9.82 5.83 2.40
C CYS A 108 10.62 6.53 3.51
N GLY A 109 10.88 5.82 4.63
CA GLY A 109 11.73 6.32 5.70
C GLY A 109 13.13 6.69 5.22
N GLU A 110 13.71 5.90 4.32
CA GLU A 110 15.02 6.19 3.73
C GLU A 110 15.02 7.39 2.79
N TYR A 111 13.90 7.68 2.12
CA TYR A 111 13.75 8.93 1.34
C TYR A 111 13.76 10.15 2.24
N MET A 112 13.01 10.11 3.34
CA MET A 112 12.89 11.23 4.28
C MET A 112 14.19 11.47 5.05
N ALA A 113 14.92 10.41 5.42
CA ALA A 113 16.18 10.52 6.15
C ALA A 113 17.34 11.15 5.35
N ARG A 114 17.20 11.29 4.03
CA ARG A 114 18.22 11.89 3.15
C ARG A 114 18.13 13.41 3.03
N LEU A 115 17.12 14.05 3.65
CA LEU A 115 17.06 15.50 3.71
C LEU A 115 18.19 16.03 4.60
N PRO A 116 19.03 16.96 4.11
CA PRO A 116 19.98 17.63 4.98
C PRO A 116 19.20 18.42 6.04
N SER A 117 19.53 18.19 7.32
CA SER A 117 19.07 19.02 8.42
C SER A 117 19.41 20.46 8.09
N SER A 118 18.40 21.29 7.80
CA SER A 118 18.63 22.72 7.63
C SER A 118 18.97 23.28 9.01
N SER A 119 20.26 23.56 9.22
CA SER A 119 20.79 24.27 10.40
C SER A 119 20.32 25.71 10.43
#